data_AF-A0A3B9BV61-F1
#
_entry.id   AF-A0A3B9BV61-F1
#
_cell.length_a   1.000
_cell.length_b   1.000
_cell.length_c   1.000
_cell.angle_alpha   90.00
_cell.angle_beta   90.00
_cell.angle_gamma   90.00
#
_symmetry.space_group_name_H-M   'P 1'
#
loop_
_entity.id
_entity.type
_entity.pdbx_description
1 polymer ?
#
loop_
_entity_poly.entity_id
_entity_poly.type
_entity_poly.pdbx_seq_one_letter_code
_entity_poly.pdbx_strand_id
1 'polypeptide(L)'
;MKAHQKVVRDRVAETKSGDLFGNWWNDVDTDISKAVVRETTQATAKKIIEEYEWLGCLAAVNWHYYGIFFDNVCGGVACYGQEYIENLGIWDKYDYTGKIILLNRGACVHWAHPHSASKLIRQSMRLLPKKYEIVTCTVDDLAGEIGTIYQACGFDYVGSMRDANPNVNSRKGDRSAWLINGKLYGPRAMRQQFGTTKIDVIKKSHPNVEHIKQNSKGRYFAFRGSKKTKKENRKSIDHLIKPYPKRGVE
;
A
#
# COMPACT_ATOMS: atom_id res chain seq x y z
N MET A 1 -5.01 -2.52 -18.51
CA MET A 1 -4.32 -3.35 -17.47
C MET A 1 -5.12 -3.46 -16.16
N LYS A 2 -5.31 -4.69 -15.63
CA LYS A 2 -5.96 -4.96 -14.32
C LYS A 2 -5.01 -4.66 -13.15
N ALA A 3 -5.54 -4.30 -11.98
CA ALA A 3 -4.72 -4.17 -10.77
C ALA A 3 -4.28 -5.53 -10.24
N HIS A 4 -3.07 -5.60 -9.69
CA HIS A 4 -2.48 -6.82 -9.16
C HIS A 4 -3.36 -7.51 -8.13
N GLN A 5 -3.90 -6.77 -7.15
CA GLN A 5 -4.79 -7.36 -6.14
C GLN A 5 -6.02 -8.03 -6.76
N LYS A 6 -6.56 -7.50 -7.87
CA LYS A 6 -7.67 -8.14 -8.58
C LYS A 6 -7.21 -9.45 -9.24
N VAL A 7 -6.06 -9.44 -9.90
CA VAL A 7 -5.47 -10.63 -10.53
C VAL A 7 -5.20 -11.74 -9.50
N VAL A 8 -4.61 -11.40 -8.35
CA VAL A 8 -4.34 -12.38 -7.29
C VAL A 8 -5.64 -12.93 -6.71
N ARG A 9 -6.62 -12.08 -6.42
CA ARG A 9 -7.92 -12.53 -5.89
C ARG A 9 -8.65 -13.45 -6.88
N ASP A 10 -8.65 -13.12 -8.16
CA ASP A 10 -9.27 -13.94 -9.21
C ASP A 10 -8.57 -15.30 -9.30
N ARG A 11 -7.23 -15.31 -9.37
CA ARG A 11 -6.43 -16.54 -9.36
C ARG A 11 -6.71 -17.40 -8.12
N VAL A 12 -6.71 -16.80 -6.93
CA VAL A 12 -6.92 -17.54 -5.69
C VAL A 12 -8.34 -18.09 -5.61
N ALA A 13 -9.35 -17.38 -6.11
CA ALA A 13 -10.71 -17.88 -6.17
C ALA A 13 -10.84 -19.12 -7.09
N GLU A 14 -10.04 -19.22 -8.15
CA GLU A 14 -10.01 -20.37 -9.05
C GLU A 14 -9.20 -21.54 -8.48
N THR A 15 -8.03 -21.26 -7.88
CA THR A 15 -7.07 -22.32 -7.49
C THR A 15 -7.28 -22.85 -6.08
N LYS A 16 -7.86 -22.06 -5.17
CA LYS A 16 -7.98 -22.43 -3.76
C LYS A 16 -9.24 -23.27 -3.59
N SER A 17 -9.06 -24.58 -3.49
CA SER A 17 -10.06 -25.45 -2.90
C SER A 17 -9.92 -25.39 -1.38
N GLY A 18 -11.04 -25.45 -0.68
CA GLY A 18 -11.10 -25.55 0.77
C GLY A 18 -10.55 -26.89 1.28
N ASP A 19 -10.80 -27.16 2.55
CA ASP A 19 -10.32 -28.39 3.19
C ASP A 19 -11.20 -29.60 2.80
N LEU A 20 -11.07 -30.71 3.53
CA LEU A 20 -11.87 -31.92 3.35
C LEU A 20 -13.40 -31.66 3.33
N PHE A 21 -13.85 -30.53 3.87
CA PHE A 21 -15.26 -30.14 3.97
C PHE A 21 -15.66 -29.07 2.94
N GLY A 22 -14.76 -28.75 1.99
CA GLY A 22 -15.00 -27.76 0.95
C GLY A 22 -14.64 -26.33 1.38
N ASN A 23 -15.10 -25.36 0.60
CA ASN A 23 -14.77 -23.95 0.76
C ASN A 23 -15.54 -23.34 1.94
N TRP A 24 -15.01 -23.43 3.15
CA TRP A 24 -15.62 -22.87 4.37
C TRP A 24 -16.02 -21.39 4.26
N TRP A 25 -15.34 -20.62 3.39
CA TRP A 25 -15.64 -19.20 3.18
C TRP A 25 -16.93 -18.96 2.37
N ASN A 26 -17.52 -19.98 1.76
CA ASN A 26 -18.82 -19.86 1.10
C ASN A 26 -19.96 -19.65 2.10
N ASP A 27 -19.79 -20.12 3.33
CA ASP A 27 -20.80 -20.03 4.40
C ASP A 27 -20.66 -18.74 5.23
N VAL A 28 -19.65 -17.92 4.94
CA VAL A 28 -19.43 -16.64 5.63
C VAL A 28 -20.39 -15.60 5.08
N ASP A 29 -21.16 -14.93 5.95
CA ASP A 29 -21.99 -13.81 5.54
C ASP A 29 -21.11 -12.60 5.19
N THR A 30 -20.96 -12.37 3.88
CA THR A 30 -20.14 -11.28 3.35
C THR A 30 -20.89 -9.96 3.19
N ASP A 31 -22.08 -9.81 3.82
CA ASP A 31 -22.80 -8.54 3.83
C ASP A 31 -21.93 -7.42 4.41
N ILE A 32 -21.65 -6.42 3.57
CA ILE A 32 -20.84 -5.27 3.93
C ILE A 32 -21.45 -4.46 5.06
N SER A 33 -22.77 -4.51 5.28
CA SER A 33 -23.44 -3.79 6.35
C SER A 33 -23.03 -4.34 7.72
N LYS A 34 -22.93 -5.67 7.83
CA LYS A 34 -22.57 -6.42 9.04
C LYS A 34 -21.07 -6.44 9.32
N ALA A 35 -20.26 -6.17 8.30
CA ALA A 35 -18.81 -6.17 8.44
C ALA A 35 -18.30 -5.20 9.52
N VAL A 36 -17.48 -5.68 10.45
CA VAL A 36 -16.91 -4.88 11.54
C VAL A 36 -15.43 -4.62 11.29
N VAL A 37 -14.99 -3.37 11.43
CA VAL A 37 -13.57 -3.01 11.40
C VAL A 37 -13.06 -2.81 12.81
N ARG A 38 -11.98 -3.53 13.15
CA ARG A 38 -11.36 -3.49 14.48
C ARG A 38 -9.86 -3.75 14.39
N GLU A 39 -9.16 -3.57 15.50
CA GLU A 39 -7.74 -3.94 15.61
C GLU A 39 -7.53 -5.44 15.37
N THR A 40 -6.38 -5.78 14.80
CA THR A 40 -5.95 -7.16 14.55
C THR A 40 -4.49 -7.33 14.91
N THR A 41 -3.97 -8.54 14.76
CA THR A 41 -2.58 -8.86 15.10
C THR A 41 -1.65 -8.75 13.89
N GLN A 42 -0.36 -8.56 14.17
CA GLN A 42 0.68 -8.65 13.15
C GLN A 42 0.65 -10.01 12.43
N ALA A 43 0.38 -11.11 13.14
CA ALA A 43 0.34 -12.45 12.58
C ALA A 43 -0.77 -12.60 11.53
N THR A 44 -1.98 -12.12 11.85
CA THR A 44 -3.11 -12.09 10.90
C THR A 44 -2.80 -11.21 9.69
N ALA A 45 -2.23 -10.03 9.93
CA ALA A 45 -1.85 -9.11 8.86
C ALA A 45 -0.80 -9.71 7.93
N LYS A 46 0.25 -10.33 8.49
CA LYS A 46 1.32 -10.97 7.73
C LYS A 46 0.78 -12.02 6.77
N LYS A 47 -0.09 -12.92 7.26
CA LYS A 47 -0.68 -13.99 6.44
C LYS A 47 -1.42 -13.45 5.22
N ILE A 48 -2.25 -12.41 5.39
CA ILE A 48 -3.03 -11.83 4.28
C ILE A 48 -2.13 -11.00 3.36
N ILE A 49 -1.20 -10.22 3.89
CA ILE A 49 -0.31 -9.39 3.07
C ILE A 49 0.62 -10.25 2.20
N GLU A 50 1.22 -11.29 2.75
CA GLU A 50 2.13 -12.17 1.99
C GLU A 50 1.41 -12.92 0.86
N GLU A 51 0.12 -13.22 1.01
CA GLU A 51 -0.67 -13.92 -0.01
C GLU A 51 -1.28 -12.98 -1.06
N TYR A 52 -1.78 -11.80 -0.67
CA TYR A 52 -2.62 -10.94 -1.53
C TYR A 52 -2.00 -9.61 -1.96
N GLU A 53 -0.93 -9.14 -1.31
CA GLU A 53 -0.32 -7.84 -1.62
C GLU A 53 0.83 -7.97 -2.62
N TRP A 54 0.99 -6.95 -3.46
CA TRP A 54 1.96 -6.92 -4.58
C TRP A 54 3.39 -7.27 -4.20
N LEU A 55 3.89 -6.76 -3.08
CA LEU A 55 5.27 -6.96 -2.67
C LEU A 55 5.47 -8.28 -1.91
N GLY A 56 4.40 -9.00 -1.60
CA GLY A 56 4.44 -10.33 -0.96
C GLY A 56 5.14 -10.34 0.39
N CYS A 57 5.20 -9.19 1.07
CA CYS A 57 5.86 -9.07 2.37
C CYS A 57 5.28 -7.94 3.21
N LEU A 58 5.27 -8.16 4.53
CA LEU A 58 4.91 -7.12 5.48
C LEU A 58 5.99 -6.02 5.50
N ALA A 59 5.58 -4.76 5.64
CA ALA A 59 6.53 -3.67 5.84
C ALA A 59 7.35 -3.87 7.13
N ALA A 60 8.61 -3.44 7.11
CA ALA A 60 9.55 -3.68 8.22
C ALA A 60 9.07 -3.09 9.56
N VAL A 61 8.44 -1.91 9.52
CA VAL A 61 7.91 -1.22 10.70
C VAL A 61 6.44 -0.89 10.48
N ASN A 62 5.57 -1.51 11.26
CA ASN A 62 4.17 -1.12 11.38
C ASN A 62 3.85 -0.95 12.87
N TRP A 63 3.05 0.05 13.19
CA TRP A 63 2.63 0.37 14.55
C TRP A 63 1.18 -0.01 14.82
N HIS A 64 0.34 -0.04 13.78
CA HIS A 64 -1.08 -0.35 13.93
C HIS A 64 -1.54 -1.31 12.83
N TYR A 65 -2.39 -2.27 13.23
CA TYR A 65 -2.98 -3.27 12.35
C TYR A 65 -4.49 -3.27 12.56
N TYR A 66 -5.24 -3.12 11.46
CA TYR A 66 -6.69 -3.20 11.49
C TYR A 66 -7.17 -4.24 10.49
N GLY A 67 -8.23 -4.95 10.84
CA GLY A 67 -8.89 -5.92 9.97
C GLY A 67 -10.36 -5.58 9.77
N ILE A 68 -10.90 -6.00 8.62
CA ILE A 68 -12.35 -6.07 8.40
C ILE A 68 -12.79 -7.52 8.61
N PHE A 69 -13.85 -7.71 9.39
CA PHE A 69 -14.32 -9.02 9.81
C PHE A 69 -15.76 -9.25 9.37
N PHE A 70 -16.00 -10.44 8.82
CA PHE A 70 -17.31 -10.99 8.43
C PHE A 70 -17.51 -12.25 9.27
N ASP A 71 -18.54 -12.32 10.12
CA ASP A 71 -18.76 -13.42 11.07
C ASP A 71 -17.49 -13.82 11.86
N ASN A 72 -16.76 -12.81 12.36
CA ASN A 72 -15.47 -12.96 13.06
C ASN A 72 -14.30 -13.50 12.21
N VAL A 73 -14.50 -13.74 10.92
CA VAL A 73 -13.45 -14.10 9.97
C VAL A 73 -12.84 -12.85 9.34
N CYS A 74 -11.51 -12.72 9.38
CA CYS A 74 -10.81 -11.58 8.80
C CYS A 74 -10.80 -11.65 7.26
N GLY A 75 -11.52 -10.73 6.61
CA GLY A 75 -11.60 -10.60 5.15
C GLY A 75 -10.58 -9.64 4.53
N GLY A 76 -9.81 -8.92 5.35
CA GLY A 76 -8.79 -8.00 4.84
C GLY A 76 -8.13 -7.21 5.95
N VAL A 77 -6.97 -6.64 5.63
CA VAL A 77 -6.11 -5.94 6.60
C VAL A 77 -5.57 -4.63 6.06
N ALA A 78 -5.36 -3.67 6.95
CA ALA A 78 -4.71 -2.39 6.70
C ALA A 78 -3.64 -2.17 7.78
N CYS A 79 -2.40 -1.93 7.34
CA CYS A 79 -1.23 -1.77 8.20
C CYS A 79 -0.72 -0.34 8.11
N TYR A 80 -0.54 0.30 9.26
CA TYR A 80 0.00 1.66 9.36
C TYR A 80 1.33 1.66 10.08
N GLY A 81 2.24 2.54 9.70
CA GLY A 81 3.53 2.70 10.35
C GLY A 81 4.20 4.03 10.02
N GLN A 82 5.51 4.08 10.27
CA GLN A 82 6.31 5.28 10.09
C GLN A 82 6.27 5.79 8.65
N GLU A 83 6.15 7.11 8.48
CA GLU A 83 6.34 7.72 7.18
C GLU A 83 7.84 7.80 6.85
N TYR A 84 8.25 7.17 5.75
CA TYR A 84 9.66 6.93 5.43
C TYR A 84 10.50 8.15 5.03
N ILE A 85 9.91 9.32 4.79
CA ILE A 85 10.61 10.60 4.56
C ILE A 85 10.36 11.64 5.65
N GLU A 86 9.65 11.29 6.71
CA GLU A 86 9.49 12.18 7.88
C GLU A 86 10.84 12.53 8.49
N ASN A 87 11.73 11.54 8.68
CA ASN A 87 13.08 11.76 9.21
C ASN A 87 13.98 12.61 8.29
N LEU A 88 13.56 12.89 7.05
CA LEU A 88 14.29 13.75 6.12
C LEU A 88 13.84 15.23 6.22
N GLY A 89 12.91 15.56 7.12
CA GLY A 89 12.40 16.93 7.33
C GLY A 89 11.54 17.46 6.18
N ILE A 90 11.17 16.63 5.19
CA ILE A 90 10.40 17.05 4.01
C ILE A 90 9.02 17.60 4.39
N TRP A 91 8.49 17.13 5.53
CA TRP A 91 7.17 17.45 6.04
C TRP A 91 7.14 18.63 7.01
N ASP A 92 8.31 19.11 7.48
CA ASP A 92 8.42 20.19 8.48
C ASP A 92 7.79 21.49 7.98
N LYS A 93 8.02 21.82 6.70
CA LYS A 93 7.44 23.00 6.04
C LYS A 93 5.90 23.01 5.97
N TYR A 94 5.25 21.89 6.25
CA TYR A 94 3.79 21.78 6.30
C TYR A 94 3.26 21.56 7.72
N ASP A 95 4.12 21.57 8.75
CA ASP A 95 3.76 21.26 10.13
C ASP A 95 3.11 19.87 10.30
N TYR A 96 3.58 18.91 9.50
CA TYR A 96 3.08 17.53 9.48
C TYR A 96 3.90 16.56 10.33
N THR A 97 5.10 16.96 10.73
CA THR A 97 6.03 16.14 11.51
C THR A 97 5.42 15.76 12.86
N GLY A 98 5.44 14.48 13.18
CA GLY A 98 4.77 13.87 14.33
C GLY A 98 3.26 13.66 14.16
N LYS A 99 2.65 14.24 13.12
CA LYS A 99 1.19 14.16 12.82
C LYS A 99 0.87 13.31 11.59
N ILE A 100 1.88 12.87 10.84
CA ILE A 100 1.71 12.05 9.64
C ILE A 100 1.94 10.57 9.92
N ILE A 101 1.17 9.71 9.26
CA ILE A 101 1.36 8.26 9.29
C ILE A 101 1.20 7.67 7.89
N LEU A 102 1.96 6.62 7.60
CA LEU A 102 1.90 5.91 6.33
C LEU A 102 0.96 4.71 6.45
N LEU A 103 -0.05 4.63 5.59
CA LEU A 103 -0.72 3.37 5.27
C LEU A 103 0.25 2.55 4.41
N ASN A 104 1.01 1.68 5.09
CA ASN A 104 2.11 0.93 4.52
C ASN A 104 1.61 -0.12 3.53
N ARG A 105 0.63 -0.92 3.96
CA ARG A 105 0.15 -2.09 3.23
C ARG A 105 -1.33 -2.30 3.53
N GLY A 106 -2.02 -2.89 2.58
CA GLY A 106 -3.37 -3.41 2.81
C GLY A 106 -3.81 -4.30 1.68
N ALA A 107 -4.56 -5.35 2.01
CA ALA A 107 -5.11 -6.27 1.05
C ALA A 107 -6.41 -6.88 1.59
N CYS A 108 -7.31 -7.25 0.69
CA CYS A 108 -8.50 -8.03 1.00
C CYS A 108 -8.38 -9.41 0.37
N VAL A 109 -8.91 -10.42 1.04
CA VAL A 109 -8.93 -11.80 0.54
C VAL A 109 -9.91 -11.93 -0.63
N HIS A 110 -9.82 -13.04 -1.36
CA HIS A 110 -10.59 -13.27 -2.59
C HIS A 110 -12.10 -13.20 -2.37
N TRP A 111 -12.62 -13.87 -1.34
CA TRP A 111 -14.05 -13.95 -1.00
C TRP A 111 -14.62 -12.69 -0.33
N ALA A 112 -13.78 -11.73 0.10
CA ALA A 112 -14.29 -10.55 0.79
C ALA A 112 -15.11 -9.65 -0.16
N HIS A 113 -16.14 -9.00 0.41
CA HIS A 113 -17.03 -8.12 -0.31
C HIS A 113 -16.26 -7.07 -1.15
N PRO A 114 -16.68 -6.72 -2.38
CA PRO A 114 -15.96 -5.76 -3.24
C PRO A 114 -15.65 -4.39 -2.61
N HIS A 115 -16.52 -3.94 -1.70
CA HIS A 115 -16.38 -2.66 -0.98
C HIS A 115 -15.63 -2.77 0.35
N SER A 116 -15.08 -3.95 0.69
CA SER A 116 -14.35 -4.18 1.94
C SER A 116 -13.18 -3.23 2.11
N ALA A 117 -12.40 -3.01 1.04
CA ALA A 117 -11.19 -2.20 1.11
C ALA A 117 -11.47 -0.73 1.47
N SER A 118 -12.54 -0.14 0.92
CA SER A 118 -12.88 1.27 1.18
C SER A 118 -13.47 1.43 2.58
N LYS A 119 -14.35 0.51 2.99
CA LYS A 119 -14.89 0.47 4.36
C LYS A 119 -13.75 0.31 5.37
N LEU A 120 -12.85 -0.64 5.13
CA LEU A 120 -11.68 -0.91 5.97
C LEU A 120 -10.83 0.34 6.13
N ILE A 121 -10.33 0.94 5.06
CA ILE A 121 -9.47 2.13 5.12
C ILE A 121 -10.17 3.29 5.85
N ARG A 122 -11.44 3.56 5.52
CA ARG A 122 -12.17 4.69 6.10
C ARG A 122 -12.46 4.50 7.59
N GLN A 123 -12.77 3.27 8.03
CA GLN A 123 -13.04 2.98 9.43
C GLN A 123 -11.75 2.81 10.25
N SER A 124 -10.71 2.17 9.72
CA SER A 124 -9.41 2.07 10.39
C SER A 124 -8.79 3.44 10.62
N MET A 125 -8.95 4.37 9.68
CA MET A 125 -8.57 5.76 9.87
C MET A 125 -9.31 6.43 11.03
N ARG A 126 -10.51 5.99 11.44
CA ARG A 126 -11.19 6.56 12.62
C ARG A 126 -10.62 6.00 13.91
N LEU A 127 -10.14 4.77 13.90
CA LEU A 127 -9.56 4.06 15.04
C LEU A 127 -8.12 4.50 15.35
N LEU A 128 -7.39 5.03 14.37
CA LEU A 128 -6.02 5.53 14.57
C LEU A 128 -5.94 6.57 15.71
N PRO A 129 -4.82 6.64 16.45
CA PRO A 129 -4.59 7.69 17.45
C PRO A 129 -4.85 9.10 16.92
N LYS A 130 -5.44 9.97 17.76
CA LYS A 130 -5.86 11.32 17.37
C LYS A 130 -4.70 12.21 16.90
N LYS A 131 -3.48 11.96 17.39
CA LYS A 131 -2.26 12.70 16.98
C LYS A 131 -1.99 12.65 15.48
N TYR A 132 -2.42 11.58 14.80
CA TYR A 132 -2.17 11.42 13.37
C TYR A 132 -3.24 12.17 12.56
N GLU A 133 -3.00 13.41 12.22
CA GLU A 133 -3.93 14.20 11.43
C GLU A 133 -3.84 13.92 9.92
N ILE A 134 -2.72 13.33 9.47
CA ILE A 134 -2.45 13.09 8.05
C ILE A 134 -2.15 11.61 7.84
N VAL A 135 -2.83 11.01 6.86
CA VAL A 135 -2.52 9.66 6.38
C VAL A 135 -2.00 9.79 4.96
N THR A 136 -0.83 9.22 4.69
CA THR A 136 -0.30 9.12 3.33
C THR A 136 -0.21 7.66 2.89
N CYS A 137 -0.21 7.43 1.59
CA CYS A 137 0.04 6.13 0.98
C CYS A 137 0.68 6.32 -0.40
N THR A 138 1.26 5.23 -0.92
CA THR A 138 1.85 5.20 -2.25
C THR A 138 1.23 4.12 -3.11
N VAL A 139 1.20 4.33 -4.41
CA VAL A 139 0.74 3.38 -5.42
C VAL A 139 1.86 3.04 -6.38
N ASP A 140 1.89 1.79 -6.82
CA ASP A 140 2.88 1.29 -7.76
C ASP A 140 2.21 1.04 -9.12
N ASP A 141 2.63 1.77 -10.14
CA ASP A 141 2.01 1.65 -11.47
C ASP A 141 2.33 0.30 -12.13
N LEU A 142 3.44 -0.34 -11.75
CA LEU A 142 3.81 -1.68 -12.21
C LEU A 142 2.89 -2.76 -11.66
N ALA A 143 2.24 -2.50 -10.53
CA ALA A 143 1.17 -3.36 -10.02
C ALA A 143 -0.17 -3.13 -10.75
N GLY A 144 -0.21 -2.29 -11.80
CA GLY A 144 -1.45 -1.87 -12.46
C GLY A 144 -2.36 -1.06 -11.53
N GLU A 145 -1.80 -0.48 -10.46
CA GLU A 145 -2.49 0.31 -9.47
C GLU A 145 -2.36 1.80 -9.77
N ILE A 146 -3.51 2.45 -9.92
CA ILE A 146 -3.60 3.91 -10.04
C ILE A 146 -4.10 4.57 -8.75
N GLY A 147 -4.37 3.78 -7.70
CA GLY A 147 -4.97 4.28 -6.46
C GLY A 147 -6.49 4.43 -6.50
N THR A 148 -7.20 3.67 -7.33
CA THR A 148 -8.68 3.68 -7.42
C THR A 148 -9.34 3.63 -6.04
N ILE A 149 -8.80 2.82 -5.12
CA ILE A 149 -9.33 2.71 -3.76
C ILE A 149 -9.14 3.98 -2.94
N TYR A 150 -7.99 4.65 -3.08
CA TYR A 150 -7.68 5.90 -2.39
C TYR A 150 -8.54 7.05 -2.94
N GLN A 151 -8.74 7.08 -4.26
CA GLN A 151 -9.69 8.00 -4.91
C GLN A 151 -11.11 7.80 -4.38
N ALA A 152 -11.59 6.55 -4.28
CA ALA A 152 -12.89 6.23 -3.70
C ALA A 152 -13.00 6.60 -2.21
N CYS A 153 -11.88 6.63 -1.49
CA CYS A 153 -11.81 7.06 -0.09
C CYS A 153 -11.65 8.58 0.08
N GLY A 154 -11.59 9.35 -1.01
CA GLY A 154 -11.45 10.80 -1.01
C GLY A 154 -10.04 11.29 -0.66
N PHE A 155 -9.00 10.52 -1.01
CA PHE A 155 -7.61 10.96 -0.83
C PHE A 155 -7.20 11.91 -1.96
N ASP A 156 -6.46 12.96 -1.66
CA ASP A 156 -5.85 13.85 -2.66
C ASP A 156 -4.61 13.20 -3.27
N TYR A 157 -4.50 13.24 -4.60
CA TYR A 157 -3.33 12.73 -5.33
C TYR A 157 -2.32 13.85 -5.54
N VAL A 158 -1.02 13.58 -5.31
CA VAL A 158 0.05 14.58 -5.52
C VAL A 158 1.07 14.16 -6.57
N GLY A 159 0.90 12.98 -7.18
CA GLY A 159 1.89 12.41 -8.10
C GLY A 159 3.10 11.82 -7.39
N SER A 160 4.16 11.63 -8.16
CA SER A 160 5.45 11.17 -7.66
C SER A 160 6.25 12.34 -7.09
N MET A 161 6.59 12.26 -5.80
CA MET A 161 7.43 13.26 -5.13
C MET A 161 8.84 13.33 -5.74
N ARG A 162 9.32 12.22 -6.33
CA ARG A 162 10.62 12.17 -7.00
C ARG A 162 10.55 12.86 -8.35
N ASP A 163 9.51 12.60 -9.13
CA ASP A 163 9.42 13.14 -10.50
C ASP A 163 9.08 14.63 -10.49
N ALA A 164 8.44 15.09 -9.41
CA ALA A 164 8.23 16.51 -9.15
C ALA A 164 9.49 17.24 -8.64
N ASN A 165 10.59 16.54 -8.34
CA ASN A 165 11.81 17.17 -7.82
C ASN A 165 12.67 17.70 -8.98
N PRO A 166 12.86 19.03 -9.11
CA PRO A 166 13.63 19.62 -10.21
C PRO A 166 15.12 19.22 -10.19
N ASN A 167 15.64 18.82 -9.03
CA ASN A 167 17.03 18.39 -8.87
C ASN A 167 17.27 16.94 -9.30
N VAL A 168 16.22 16.23 -9.75
CA VAL A 168 16.31 14.83 -10.17
C VAL A 168 15.86 14.72 -11.63
N ASN A 169 16.79 14.32 -12.51
CA ASN A 169 16.45 13.95 -13.89
C ASN A 169 15.71 12.61 -13.88
N SER A 170 14.40 12.66 -13.70
CA SER A 170 13.53 11.49 -13.65
C SER A 170 12.96 11.12 -15.02
N ARG A 171 12.94 9.83 -15.34
CA ARG A 171 12.31 9.28 -16.55
C ARG A 171 11.48 8.06 -16.18
N LYS A 172 10.44 7.74 -16.96
CA LYS A 172 9.67 6.51 -16.74
C LYS A 172 10.59 5.29 -16.90
N GLY A 173 10.56 4.36 -15.94
CA GLY A 173 11.37 3.16 -15.91
C GLY A 173 12.85 3.38 -15.54
N ASP A 174 13.19 4.53 -14.97
CA ASP A 174 14.58 4.85 -14.62
C ASP A 174 15.04 4.27 -13.27
N ARG A 175 14.12 3.76 -12.45
CA ARG A 175 14.50 3.14 -11.18
C ARG A 175 14.93 1.70 -11.44
N SER A 176 15.91 1.26 -10.65
CA SER A 176 16.44 -0.11 -10.72
C SER A 176 15.98 -0.92 -9.52
N ALA A 177 15.55 -2.14 -9.77
CA ALA A 177 15.40 -3.18 -8.77
C ALA A 177 16.05 -4.48 -9.26
N TRP A 178 16.29 -5.39 -8.33
CA TRP A 178 16.86 -6.71 -8.59
C TRP A 178 15.92 -7.77 -8.05
N LEU A 179 15.52 -8.73 -8.88
CA LEU A 179 14.76 -9.89 -8.46
C LEU A 179 15.73 -11.02 -8.14
N ILE A 180 15.71 -11.48 -6.90
CA ILE A 180 16.56 -12.58 -6.42
C ILE A 180 15.64 -13.56 -5.70
N ASN A 181 15.57 -14.80 -6.20
CA ASN A 181 14.75 -15.88 -5.63
C ASN A 181 13.28 -15.46 -5.39
N GLY A 182 12.68 -14.77 -6.37
CA GLY A 182 11.29 -14.30 -6.29
C GLY A 182 11.05 -13.07 -5.41
N LYS A 183 12.10 -12.50 -4.78
CA LYS A 183 12.00 -11.29 -3.95
C LYS A 183 12.63 -10.09 -4.63
N LEU A 184 11.91 -8.97 -4.64
CA LEU A 184 12.35 -7.72 -5.25
C LEU A 184 13.17 -6.86 -4.28
N TYR A 185 14.37 -6.50 -4.67
CA TYR A 185 15.31 -5.67 -3.90
C TYR A 185 15.52 -4.32 -4.57
N GLY A 186 15.29 -3.23 -3.84
CA GLY A 186 15.67 -1.89 -4.28
C GLY A 186 17.15 -1.59 -4.07
N PRO A 187 17.69 -0.48 -4.61
CA PRO A 187 19.12 -0.18 -4.57
C PRO A 187 19.70 -0.07 -3.15
N ARG A 188 18.91 0.47 -2.20
CA ARG A 188 19.32 0.57 -0.79
C ARG A 188 19.45 -0.81 -0.13
N ALA A 189 18.45 -1.67 -0.32
CA ALA A 189 18.47 -3.03 0.22
C ALA A 189 19.62 -3.85 -0.40
N MET A 190 19.88 -3.67 -1.70
CA MET A 190 21.01 -4.31 -2.39
C MET A 190 22.36 -3.93 -1.78
N ARG A 191 22.60 -2.63 -1.54
CA ARG A 191 23.84 -2.16 -0.90
C ARG A 191 23.96 -2.67 0.53
N GLN A 192 22.86 -2.69 1.28
CA GLN A 192 22.87 -3.16 2.67
C GLN A 192 23.17 -4.67 2.76
N GLN A 193 22.61 -5.48 1.86
CA GLN A 193 22.73 -6.94 1.94
C GLN A 193 23.95 -7.50 1.19
N PHE A 194 24.30 -6.90 0.05
CA PHE A 194 25.34 -7.42 -0.85
C PHE A 194 26.51 -6.44 -1.03
N GLY A 195 26.48 -5.26 -0.41
CA GLY A 195 27.52 -4.23 -0.56
C GLY A 195 27.55 -3.54 -1.93
N THR A 196 26.77 -4.00 -2.91
CA THR A 196 26.84 -3.52 -4.29
C THR A 196 25.50 -3.61 -5.02
N THR A 197 25.38 -2.85 -6.11
CA THR A 197 24.27 -2.92 -7.08
C THR A 197 24.72 -3.42 -8.45
N LYS A 198 26.02 -3.75 -8.62
CA LYS A 198 26.56 -4.23 -9.90
C LYS A 198 26.10 -5.66 -10.15
N ILE A 199 25.33 -5.87 -11.22
CA ILE A 199 24.73 -7.17 -11.54
C ILE A 199 25.78 -8.27 -11.71
N ASP A 200 26.93 -7.98 -12.32
CA ASP A 200 27.98 -8.98 -12.57
C ASP A 200 28.59 -9.52 -11.26
N VAL A 201 28.65 -8.70 -10.22
CA VAL A 201 29.13 -9.13 -8.90
C VAL A 201 28.09 -9.97 -8.21
N ILE A 202 26.80 -9.61 -8.33
CA ILE A 202 25.69 -10.33 -7.71
C ILE A 202 25.47 -11.68 -8.41
N LYS A 203 25.63 -11.75 -9.73
CA LYS A 203 25.52 -13.00 -10.51
C LYS A 203 26.48 -14.08 -10.05
N LYS A 204 27.63 -13.72 -9.48
CA LYS A 204 28.59 -14.69 -8.92
C LYS A 204 28.01 -15.48 -7.75
N SER A 205 27.19 -14.86 -6.91
CA SER A 205 26.54 -15.51 -5.76
C SER A 205 25.10 -15.92 -6.04
N HIS A 206 24.41 -15.24 -6.96
CA HIS A 206 23.02 -15.47 -7.34
C HIS A 206 22.89 -15.45 -8.87
N PRO A 207 23.15 -16.57 -9.56
CA PRO A 207 23.16 -16.63 -11.03
C PRO A 207 21.84 -16.19 -11.68
N ASN A 208 20.72 -16.42 -10.99
CA ASN A 208 19.36 -16.13 -11.47
C ASN A 208 18.89 -14.69 -11.15
N VAL A 209 19.80 -13.79 -10.80
CA VAL A 209 19.41 -12.39 -10.54
C VAL A 209 18.96 -11.70 -11.83
N GLU A 210 17.80 -11.07 -11.76
CA GLU A 210 17.26 -10.26 -12.85
C GLU A 210 17.26 -8.78 -12.47
N HIS A 211 17.68 -7.93 -13.40
CA HIS A 211 17.54 -6.47 -13.24
C HIS A 211 16.21 -6.03 -13.82
N ILE A 212 15.41 -5.34 -13.01
CA ILE A 212 14.06 -4.91 -13.34
C ILE A 212 13.98 -3.39 -13.26
N LYS A 213 13.43 -2.78 -14.31
CA LYS A 213 13.10 -1.36 -14.30
C LYS A 213 11.86 -1.11 -13.46
N GLN A 214 11.90 -0.06 -12.65
CA GLN A 214 10.87 0.37 -11.74
C GLN A 214 10.50 1.82 -12.04
N ASN A 215 9.27 2.20 -11.68
CA ASN A 215 8.81 3.57 -11.80
C ASN A 215 8.81 4.26 -10.43
N SER A 216 8.73 5.57 -10.45
CA SER A 216 8.48 6.32 -9.23
C SER A 216 7.02 6.14 -8.81
N LYS A 217 6.81 5.98 -7.50
CA LYS A 217 5.48 5.71 -6.95
C LYS A 217 4.66 6.99 -6.83
N GLY A 218 3.41 6.93 -7.23
CA GLY A 218 2.44 7.99 -6.97
C GLY A 218 2.10 8.05 -5.49
N ARG A 219 1.79 9.24 -4.95
CA ARG A 219 1.46 9.44 -3.55
C ARG A 219 0.07 10.06 -3.39
N TYR A 220 -0.60 9.64 -2.33
CA TYR A 220 -1.92 10.11 -1.93
C TYR A 220 -1.90 10.59 -0.47
N PHE A 221 -2.82 11.51 -0.15
CA PHE A 221 -3.00 12.11 1.17
C PHE A 221 -4.46 12.08 1.59
N ALA A 222 -4.72 11.79 2.86
CA ALA A 222 -6.02 12.03 3.47
C ALA A 222 -5.87 12.71 4.82
N PHE A 223 -6.85 13.55 5.12
CA PHE A 223 -6.83 14.42 6.29
C PHE A 223 -7.87 13.98 7.32
N ARG A 224 -7.45 13.98 8.58
CA ARG A 224 -8.20 13.59 9.77
C ARG A 224 -8.39 14.80 10.69
N GLY A 225 -9.19 14.64 11.73
CA GLY A 225 -9.50 15.71 12.69
C GLY A 225 -10.76 16.52 12.32
N SER A 226 -10.84 17.73 12.86
CA SER A 226 -11.98 18.63 12.68
C SER A 226 -12.12 19.11 11.22
N LYS A 227 -13.28 19.66 10.85
CA LYS A 227 -13.48 20.24 9.51
C LYS A 227 -12.48 21.36 9.22
N LYS A 228 -12.13 22.15 10.25
CA LYS A 228 -11.13 23.23 10.17
C LYS A 228 -9.73 22.66 9.93
N THR A 229 -9.29 21.73 10.79
CA THR A 229 -7.98 21.05 10.69
C THR A 229 -7.78 20.40 9.32
N LYS A 230 -8.79 19.68 8.81
CA LYS A 230 -8.73 19.06 7.48
C LYS A 230 -8.54 20.09 6.36
N LYS A 231 -9.25 21.22 6.44
CA LYS A 231 -9.16 22.29 5.44
C LYS A 231 -7.79 22.96 5.48
N GLU A 232 -7.26 23.23 6.67
CA GLU A 232 -5.95 23.86 6.86
C GLU A 232 -4.82 22.95 6.37
N ASN A 233 -4.80 21.68 6.79
CA ASN A 233 -3.81 20.71 6.33
C ASN A 233 -3.92 20.52 4.81
N ARG A 234 -5.12 20.28 4.26
CA ARG A 234 -5.26 20.14 2.80
C ARG A 234 -4.74 21.36 2.03
N LYS A 235 -5.01 22.57 2.53
CA LYS A 235 -4.57 23.82 1.89
C LYS A 235 -3.04 23.96 1.86
N SER A 236 -2.31 23.43 2.86
CA SER A 236 -0.85 23.56 2.91
C SER A 236 -0.12 22.80 1.80
N ILE A 237 -0.77 21.79 1.20
CA ILE A 237 -0.24 21.02 0.07
C ILE A 237 -0.99 21.25 -1.25
N ASP A 238 -1.86 22.26 -1.33
CA ASP A 238 -2.74 22.48 -2.50
C ASP A 238 -1.95 22.62 -3.81
N HIS A 239 -0.78 23.27 -3.76
CA HIS A 239 0.15 23.40 -4.90
C HIS A 239 0.78 22.07 -5.36
N LEU A 240 0.66 21.00 -4.56
CA LEU A 240 1.10 19.64 -4.93
C LEU A 240 -0.03 18.80 -5.51
N ILE A 241 -1.29 19.17 -5.29
CA ILE A 241 -2.45 18.36 -5.66
C ILE A 241 -2.59 18.33 -7.18
N LYS A 242 -2.76 17.11 -7.72
CA LYS A 242 -2.90 16.83 -9.15
C LYS A 242 -4.23 16.12 -9.42
N PRO A 243 -4.76 16.21 -10.65
CA PRO A 243 -5.91 15.40 -11.06
C PRO A 243 -5.63 13.91 -10.86
N TYR A 244 -6.68 13.15 -10.52
CA TYR A 244 -6.55 11.71 -10.36
C TYR A 244 -6.09 11.04 -11.66
N PRO A 245 -5.13 10.10 -11.59
CA PRO A 245 -4.78 9.28 -12.72
C PRO A 245 -6.00 8.44 -13.13
N LYS A 246 -6.27 8.37 -14.42
CA LYS A 246 -7.30 7.52 -15.01
C LYS A 246 -6.63 6.27 -15.60
N ARG A 247 -7.31 5.13 -15.56
CA ARG A 247 -6.88 3.99 -16.39
C ARG A 247 -7.08 4.40 -17.85
N GLY A 248 -6.10 4.13 -18.69
CA GLY A 248 -6.31 4.21 -20.14
C GLY A 248 -7.48 3.31 -20.51
N VAL A 249 -8.36 3.80 -21.38
CA VAL A 249 -9.36 2.98 -22.05
C VAL A 249 -8.60 2.26 -23.16
N GLU A 250 -8.27 1.00 -22.93
CA GLU A 250 -7.98 0.04 -24.00
C GLU A 250 -9.22 -0.83 -24.19
#